data_AF-A0A4R6JS50-F1
#
_entry.id   AF-A0A4R6JS50-F1
#
_cell.length_a   1.000
_cell.length_b   1.000
_cell.length_c   1.000
_cell.angle_alpha   90.00
_cell.angle_beta   90.00
_cell.angle_gamma   90.00
#
_symmetry.space_group_name_H-M   'P 1'
#
loop_
_entity.id
_entity.type
_entity.pdbx_description
1 polymer ?
#
loop_
_entity_poly.entity_id
_entity_poly.type
_entity_poly.pdbx_seq_one_letter_code
_entity_poly.pdbx_strand_id
1 'polypeptide(L)'
;MRVRYTLEPNKGLEWNQGSARMSIWTHWTQADGSGRGIHLADDVILVSRFPKPSPVDMHLSEHRKFRDLLSILSGPGVRFVEHFVRDHGFGMRMLDGKTRGAAYERVISAGTIAENSQEAVPTSDWPIIASKDFAASDLEWWAMEYDRSRRSILPVASILQRPHFFAEDKVINCSMSIEALGSNLGNTSGEGPTLSGRGARPTTSTYFYRVIEALDIDVSAVAADRIELARAMASTYNTIKHPDRGDFPDAFHSIYAGKLSLALARMAILQRLPNAGTNVAKYAKGWQISRIFDDMKANGIEVMAGRFISTP
;
A
#
# COMPACT_ATOMS: atom_id res chain seq x y z
N MET A 1 31.59 -33.63 15.42
CA MET A 1 30.94 -33.60 14.09
C MET A 1 30.73 -32.14 13.71
N ARG A 2 31.29 -31.68 12.58
CA ARG A 2 31.19 -30.28 12.14
C ARG A 2 30.21 -30.24 10.98
N VAL A 3 28.99 -29.78 11.23
CA VAL A 3 27.98 -29.65 10.18
C VAL A 3 28.24 -28.33 9.45
N ARG A 4 28.45 -28.40 8.13
CA ARG A 4 28.60 -27.23 7.26
C ARG A 4 27.30 -27.08 6.47
N TYR A 5 26.64 -25.95 6.63
CA TYR A 5 25.52 -25.55 5.80
C TYR A 5 26.04 -24.65 4.69
N THR A 6 25.63 -24.91 3.45
CA THR A 6 25.84 -24.01 2.32
C THR A 6 24.49 -23.40 2.01
N LEU A 7 24.38 -22.09 2.17
CA LEU A 7 23.17 -21.33 1.83
C LEU A 7 23.47 -20.62 0.51
N GLU A 8 22.59 -20.79 -0.47
CA GLU A 8 22.68 -20.07 -1.74
C GLU A 8 21.81 -18.81 -1.64
N PRO A 9 22.40 -17.60 -1.68
CA PRO A 9 21.60 -16.39 -1.70
C PRO A 9 20.79 -16.37 -2.98
N ASN A 10 19.47 -16.20 -2.85
CA ASN A 10 18.64 -15.95 -4.01
C ASN A 10 19.05 -14.59 -4.59
N LYS A 11 19.40 -14.58 -5.88
CA LYS A 11 19.62 -13.33 -6.62
C LYS A 11 18.26 -12.67 -6.72
N GLY A 12 17.93 -11.80 -5.77
CA GLY A 12 16.65 -11.12 -5.73
C GLY A 12 16.47 -10.18 -6.92
N LEU A 13 15.60 -9.19 -6.78
CA LEU A 13 15.32 -8.26 -7.87
C LEU A 13 16.29 -7.08 -7.84
N GLU A 14 16.73 -6.65 -9.03
CA GLU A 14 17.46 -5.40 -9.22
C GLU A 14 16.72 -4.54 -10.25
N TRP A 15 16.65 -3.24 -10.01
CA TRP A 15 15.95 -2.30 -10.89
C TRP A 15 16.48 -0.88 -10.74
N ASN A 16 16.14 0.01 -11.66
CA ASN A 16 16.48 1.43 -11.57
C ASN A 16 15.30 2.25 -11.04
N GLN A 17 15.60 3.21 -10.18
CA GLN A 17 14.61 4.10 -9.59
C GLN A 17 15.22 5.50 -9.47
N GLY A 18 14.82 6.36 -10.42
CA GLY A 18 15.49 7.64 -10.63
C GLY A 18 16.97 7.43 -10.95
N SER A 19 17.85 8.08 -10.18
CA SER A 19 19.30 7.92 -10.29
C SER A 19 19.87 6.78 -9.45
N ALA A 20 19.03 6.07 -8.66
CA ALA A 20 19.46 4.98 -7.81
C ALA A 20 19.29 3.63 -8.52
N ARG A 21 20.30 2.76 -8.40
CA ARG A 21 20.13 1.33 -8.62
C ARG A 21 19.65 0.71 -7.32
N MET A 22 18.49 0.07 -7.38
CA MET A 22 17.85 -0.61 -6.27
C MET A 22 18.05 -2.10 -6.39
N SER A 23 18.09 -2.80 -5.26
CA SER A 23 18.20 -4.24 -5.24
C SER A 23 17.69 -4.85 -3.94
N ILE A 24 17.15 -6.07 -4.03
CA ILE A 24 16.67 -6.86 -2.90
C ILE A 24 17.52 -8.11 -2.77
N TRP A 25 17.99 -8.40 -1.55
CA TRP A 25 18.85 -9.54 -1.27
C TRP A 25 18.42 -10.21 0.03
N THR A 26 18.71 -11.50 0.14
CA THR A 26 18.62 -12.23 1.41
C THR A 26 19.92 -12.04 2.18
N HIS A 27 19.82 -11.59 3.41
CA HIS A 27 20.92 -11.43 4.35
C HIS A 27 20.73 -12.41 5.51
N TRP A 28 21.68 -13.33 5.65
CA TRP A 28 21.63 -14.35 6.68
C TRP A 28 22.34 -13.86 7.92
N THR A 29 21.61 -13.73 9.02
CA THR A 29 22.17 -13.42 10.33
C THR A 29 22.05 -14.64 11.24
N GLN A 30 23.03 -14.80 12.14
CA GLN A 30 22.87 -15.77 13.22
C GLN A 30 21.86 -15.17 14.20
N ALA A 31 20.69 -15.79 14.33
CA ALA A 31 19.69 -15.34 15.28
C ALA A 31 20.17 -15.63 16.71
N ASP A 32 19.96 -14.68 17.62
CA ASP A 32 20.24 -14.83 19.05
C ASP A 32 19.24 -15.82 19.67
N GLY A 33 19.47 -17.11 19.43
CA GLY A 33 18.66 -18.18 20.01
C GLY A 33 19.14 -18.50 21.43
N SER A 34 18.27 -18.31 22.43
CA SER A 34 18.47 -18.78 23.81
C SER A 34 18.32 -20.31 23.96
N GLY A 35 18.23 -21.05 22.85
CA GLY A 35 18.02 -22.51 22.80
C GLY A 35 19.20 -23.30 22.22
N ARG A 36 19.17 -24.63 22.36
CA ARG A 36 20.11 -25.53 21.68
C ARG A 36 19.73 -25.63 20.21
N GLY A 37 20.62 -25.23 19.31
CA GLY A 37 20.40 -25.34 17.86
C GLY A 37 21.23 -24.33 17.07
N ILE A 38 21.13 -24.40 15.73
CA ILE A 38 21.58 -23.33 14.84
C ILE A 38 20.33 -22.55 14.45
N HIS A 39 20.28 -21.29 14.88
CA HIS A 39 19.19 -20.38 14.55
C HIS A 39 19.72 -19.39 13.50
N LEU A 40 19.20 -19.49 12.28
CA LEU A 40 19.51 -18.58 11.19
C LEU A 40 18.26 -17.73 10.93
N ALA A 41 18.44 -16.42 10.89
CA ALA A 41 17.43 -15.50 10.36
C ALA A 41 17.76 -15.19 8.90
N ASP A 42 16.72 -15.16 8.06
CA ASP A 42 16.79 -14.76 6.66
C ASP A 42 16.11 -13.41 6.51
N ASP A 43 16.91 -12.34 6.59
CA ASP A 43 16.42 -10.97 6.50
C ASP A 43 16.43 -10.51 5.04
N VAL A 44 15.29 -10.03 4.56
CA VAL A 44 15.20 -9.43 3.22
C VAL A 44 15.60 -7.96 3.31
N ILE A 45 16.72 -7.59 2.67
CA ILE A 45 17.26 -6.23 2.69
C ILE A 45 16.99 -5.49 1.37
N LEU A 46 16.60 -4.22 1.47
CA LEU A 46 16.56 -3.29 0.35
C LEU A 46 17.83 -2.45 0.33
N VAL A 47 18.53 -2.46 -0.80
CA VAL A 47 19.76 -1.70 -1.00
C VAL A 47 19.58 -0.73 -2.14
N SER A 48 19.93 0.54 -1.90
CA SER A 48 20.02 1.57 -2.92
C SER A 48 21.47 2.01 -3.12
N ARG A 49 21.87 2.23 -4.38
CA ARG A 49 23.20 2.71 -4.76
C ARG A 49 23.11 3.82 -5.80
N PHE A 50 23.69 4.98 -5.48
CA PHE A 50 23.79 6.09 -6.41
C PHE A 50 25.15 6.09 -7.14
N PRO A 51 25.24 6.61 -8.38
CA PRO A 51 26.50 6.76 -9.10
C PRO A 51 27.51 7.67 -8.41
N LYS A 52 27.04 8.63 -7.61
CA LYS A 52 27.84 9.56 -6.82
C LYS A 52 27.45 9.46 -5.34
N PRO A 53 28.37 9.72 -4.40
CA PRO A 53 28.02 9.87 -2.99
C PRO A 53 26.83 10.82 -2.86
N SER A 54 25.78 10.33 -2.20
CA SER A 54 24.51 11.03 -2.07
C SER A 54 24.08 11.00 -0.61
N PRO A 55 23.44 12.07 -0.12
CA PRO A 55 23.05 12.14 1.28
C PRO A 55 21.96 11.09 1.60
N VAL A 56 21.91 10.68 2.87
CA VAL A 56 21.08 9.56 3.35
C VAL A 56 19.58 9.80 3.07
N ASP A 57 19.13 11.04 3.14
CA ASP A 57 17.76 11.44 2.84
C ASP A 57 17.31 11.09 1.41
N MET A 58 18.22 11.18 0.43
CA MET A 58 17.97 10.75 -0.94
C MET A 58 17.71 9.25 -1.01
N HIS A 59 18.54 8.45 -0.34
CA HIS A 59 18.35 6.99 -0.25
C HIS A 59 17.01 6.64 0.43
N LEU A 60 16.71 7.29 1.56
CA LEU A 60 15.45 7.10 2.28
C LEU A 60 14.24 7.49 1.44
N SER A 61 14.34 8.53 0.62
CA SER A 61 13.26 8.93 -0.29
C SER A 61 12.93 7.84 -1.31
N GLU A 62 13.95 7.17 -1.86
CA GLU A 62 13.76 6.05 -2.78
C GLU A 62 13.26 4.80 -2.05
N HIS A 63 13.76 4.51 -0.85
CA HIS A 63 13.25 3.41 -0.04
C HIS A 63 11.75 3.58 0.28
N ARG A 64 11.29 4.80 0.57
CA ARG A 64 9.87 5.08 0.86
C ARG A 64 8.94 4.74 -0.29
N LYS A 65 9.35 4.97 -1.56
CA LYS A 65 8.53 4.59 -2.71
C LYS A 65 8.27 3.08 -2.71
N PHE A 66 9.30 2.27 -2.45
CA PHE A 66 9.17 0.82 -2.36
C PHE A 66 8.38 0.37 -1.12
N ARG A 67 8.61 0.97 0.04
CA ARG A 67 7.83 0.72 1.27
C ARG A 67 6.33 0.96 1.06
N ASP A 68 5.98 2.05 0.40
CA ASP A 68 4.60 2.42 0.16
C ASP A 68 3.91 1.43 -0.79
N LEU A 69 4.63 0.93 -1.81
CA LEU A 69 4.17 -0.19 -2.64
C LEU A 69 3.88 -1.42 -1.78
N LEU A 70 4.85 -1.86 -0.97
CA LEU A 70 4.69 -3.04 -0.10
C LEU A 70 3.51 -2.90 0.87
N SER A 71 3.27 -1.69 1.37
CA SER A 71 2.15 -1.39 2.27
C SER A 71 0.81 -1.49 1.55
N ILE A 72 0.71 -0.90 0.35
CA ILE A 72 -0.49 -0.97 -0.48
C ILE A 72 -0.77 -2.42 -0.91
N LEU A 73 0.27 -3.19 -1.21
CA LEU A 73 0.16 -4.62 -1.54
C LEU A 73 -0.36 -5.46 -0.39
N SER A 74 0.25 -5.30 0.78
CA SER A 74 0.00 -6.17 1.93
C SER A 74 -1.28 -5.79 2.67
N GLY A 75 -1.57 -4.49 2.76
CA GLY A 75 -2.68 -3.93 3.54
C GLY A 75 -2.19 -3.31 4.85
N PRO A 76 -1.42 -4.00 5.69
CA PRO A 76 -0.70 -3.38 6.80
C PRO A 76 0.46 -2.49 6.33
N GLY A 77 0.77 -1.47 7.11
CA GLY A 77 1.95 -0.63 6.88
C GLY A 77 3.25 -1.40 7.07
N VAL A 78 4.03 -1.51 6.00
CA VAL A 78 5.38 -2.10 6.02
C VAL A 78 6.38 -1.05 6.49
N ARG A 79 7.35 -1.45 7.31
CA ARG A 79 8.34 -0.56 7.93
C ARG A 79 9.74 -1.09 7.69
N PHE A 80 10.70 -0.18 7.49
CA PHE A 80 12.12 -0.49 7.58
C PHE A 80 12.59 -0.09 8.97
N VAL A 81 12.73 -1.07 9.86
CA VAL A 81 13.09 -0.83 11.27
C VAL A 81 14.57 -0.50 11.41
N GLU A 82 15.41 -1.09 10.57
CA GLU A 82 16.85 -0.89 10.60
C GLU A 82 17.35 -0.26 9.29
N HIS A 83 18.29 0.67 9.43
CA HIS A 83 18.88 1.40 8.32
C HIS A 83 20.39 1.36 8.48
N PHE A 84 21.08 1.02 7.39
CA PHE A 84 22.53 0.92 7.35
C PHE A 84 23.07 1.73 6.17
N VAL A 85 24.23 2.36 6.36
CA VAL A 85 24.93 3.09 5.32
C VAL A 85 26.31 2.52 5.13
N ARG A 86 26.83 2.62 3.91
CA ARG A 86 28.21 2.29 3.59
C ARG A 86 28.82 3.46 2.86
N ASP A 87 29.79 4.11 3.50
CA ASP A 87 30.52 5.25 2.95
C ASP A 87 32.02 5.03 3.14
N HIS A 88 32.83 5.42 2.15
CA HIS A 88 34.28 5.26 2.20
C HIS A 88 34.95 6.02 3.36
N GLY A 89 34.29 7.03 3.92
CA GLY A 89 34.69 7.73 5.14
C GLY A 89 34.66 6.86 6.40
N PHE A 90 33.94 5.73 6.41
CA PHE A 90 33.93 4.74 7.50
C PHE A 90 34.95 3.60 7.29
N GLY A 91 35.95 3.80 6.43
CA GLY A 91 37.01 2.81 6.20
C GLY A 91 37.80 2.54 7.49
N MET A 92 37.85 1.29 7.93
CA MET A 92 38.73 0.90 9.03
C MET A 92 40.16 0.71 8.52
N ARG A 93 41.10 1.44 9.12
CA ARG A 93 42.53 1.18 8.96
C ARG A 93 42.91 0.00 9.83
N MET A 94 43.28 -1.11 9.20
CA MET A 94 43.69 -2.32 9.89
C MET A 94 45.13 -2.18 10.41
N LEU A 95 45.52 -3.04 11.36
CA LEU A 95 46.87 -3.09 11.93
C LEU A 95 47.96 -3.39 10.89
N ASP A 96 47.61 -3.97 9.74
CA ASP A 96 48.50 -4.18 8.60
C ASP A 96 48.70 -2.91 7.72
N GLY A 97 48.17 -1.76 8.17
CA GLY A 97 48.22 -0.50 7.47
C GLY A 97 47.23 -0.38 6.30
N LYS A 98 46.51 -1.44 5.94
CA LYS A 98 45.54 -1.44 4.84
C LYS A 98 44.19 -0.92 5.31
N THR A 99 43.57 -0.07 4.50
CA THR A 99 42.16 0.27 4.67
C THR A 99 41.32 -0.83 4.05
N ARG A 100 40.53 -1.53 4.86
CA ARG A 100 39.51 -2.45 4.32
C ARG A 100 38.25 -1.66 3.99
N GLY A 101 37.53 -2.11 2.96
CA GLY A 101 36.30 -1.44 2.50
C GLY A 101 35.34 -1.21 3.67
N ALA A 102 34.66 -0.07 3.66
CA ALA A 102 33.75 0.34 4.72
C ALA A 102 32.74 -0.77 5.03
N ALA A 103 32.56 -1.07 6.32
CA ALA A 103 31.45 -1.90 6.78
C ALA A 103 30.13 -1.14 6.60
N TYR A 104 29.01 -1.86 6.66
CA TYR A 104 27.71 -1.22 6.80
C TYR A 104 27.55 -0.77 8.26
N GLU A 105 27.39 0.53 8.47
CA GLU A 105 27.21 1.14 9.78
C GLU A 105 25.73 1.49 9.98
N ARG A 106 25.17 1.16 11.15
CA ARG A 106 23.78 1.48 11.48
C ARG A 106 23.61 3.00 11.61
N VAL A 107 22.54 3.53 11.04
CA VAL A 107 22.22 4.97 11.10
C VAL A 107 20.79 5.18 11.59
N ILE A 108 20.65 6.11 12.52
CA ILE A 108 19.35 6.65 12.94
C ILE A 108 19.33 8.12 12.53
N SER A 109 18.34 8.50 11.72
CA SER A 109 18.10 9.88 11.33
C SER A 109 16.79 10.36 11.97
N ALA A 110 16.57 11.68 11.98
CA ALA A 110 15.29 12.24 12.41
C ALA A 110 14.10 11.65 11.63
N GLY A 111 14.32 11.27 10.36
CA GLY A 111 13.31 10.67 9.49
C GLY A 111 13.09 9.16 9.68
N THR A 112 13.88 8.49 10.51
CA THR A 112 13.79 7.03 10.76
C THR A 112 13.59 6.69 12.24
N ILE A 113 13.66 7.67 13.15
CA ILE A 113 13.55 7.45 14.60
C ILE A 113 12.23 6.77 15.00
N ALA A 114 11.12 7.19 14.38
CA ALA A 114 9.80 6.63 14.66
C ALA A 114 9.61 5.22 14.10
N GLU A 115 10.35 4.85 13.04
CA GLU A 115 10.34 3.50 12.48
C GLU A 115 11.21 2.55 13.31
N ASN A 116 12.36 3.05 13.78
CA ASN A 116 13.34 2.31 14.58
C ASN A 116 12.82 1.90 15.96
N SER A 117 11.83 2.61 16.51
CA SER A 117 11.22 2.27 17.81
C SER A 117 10.03 1.31 17.70
N GLN A 118 9.71 0.82 16.50
CA GLN A 118 8.55 -0.05 16.27
C GLN A 118 9.00 -1.49 16.04
N GLU A 119 8.13 -2.42 16.37
CA GLU A 119 8.29 -3.82 15.97
C GLU A 119 7.97 -3.99 14.48
N ALA A 120 8.60 -4.99 13.86
CA ALA A 120 8.23 -5.40 12.52
C ALA A 120 6.77 -5.87 12.53
N VAL A 121 5.95 -5.30 11.65
CA VAL A 121 4.54 -5.70 11.52
C VAL A 121 4.51 -7.05 10.81
N PRO A 122 3.78 -8.06 11.33
CA PRO A 122 3.61 -9.31 10.63
C PRO A 122 3.01 -9.06 9.24
N THR A 123 3.58 -9.72 8.23
CA THR A 123 3.05 -9.69 6.87
C THR A 123 1.59 -10.15 6.88
N SER A 124 0.75 -9.45 6.13
CA SER A 124 -0.60 -9.93 5.84
C SER A 124 -0.52 -11.27 5.12
N ASP A 125 -1.31 -12.24 5.56
CA ASP A 125 -1.41 -13.56 4.90
C ASP A 125 -1.97 -13.46 3.47
N TRP A 126 -2.48 -12.30 3.06
CA TRP A 126 -3.28 -12.15 1.84
C TRP A 126 -2.96 -10.86 1.05
N PRO A 127 -1.74 -10.71 0.49
CA PRO A 127 -1.42 -9.58 -0.36
C PRO A 127 -2.23 -9.62 -1.67
N ILE A 128 -2.48 -8.45 -2.27
CA ILE A 128 -3.18 -8.36 -3.57
C ILE A 128 -2.33 -8.97 -4.70
N ILE A 129 -1.01 -8.78 -4.63
CA ILE A 129 -0.03 -9.35 -5.56
C ILE A 129 1.07 -9.99 -4.70
N ALA A 130 1.41 -11.25 -4.95
CA ALA A 130 2.49 -11.90 -4.22
C ALA A 130 3.85 -11.35 -4.68
N SER A 131 4.85 -11.33 -3.80
CA SER A 131 6.20 -10.83 -4.10
C SER A 131 6.85 -11.53 -5.30
N LYS A 132 6.57 -12.84 -5.48
CA LYS A 132 7.06 -13.64 -6.61
C LYS A 132 6.48 -13.23 -7.97
N ASP A 133 5.36 -12.50 -7.97
CA ASP A 133 4.66 -12.09 -9.20
C ASP A 133 5.14 -10.71 -9.69
N PHE A 134 6.14 -10.11 -9.01
CA PHE A 134 6.77 -8.86 -9.44
C PHE A 134 7.95 -9.12 -10.37
N ALA A 135 7.96 -8.42 -11.51
CA ALA A 135 9.16 -8.25 -12.31
C ALA A 135 9.90 -6.96 -11.92
N ALA A 136 11.21 -6.90 -12.18
CA ALA A 136 11.99 -5.68 -12.02
C ALA A 136 11.38 -4.49 -12.77
N SER A 137 10.84 -4.71 -13.97
CA SER A 137 10.16 -3.70 -14.76
C SER A 137 8.93 -3.09 -14.08
N ASP A 138 8.20 -3.87 -13.27
CA ASP A 138 7.06 -3.34 -12.50
C ASP A 138 7.54 -2.38 -11.40
N LEU A 139 8.69 -2.66 -10.80
CA LEU A 139 9.31 -1.79 -9.78
C LEU A 139 9.89 -0.50 -10.38
N GLU A 140 10.50 -0.57 -11.57
CA GLU A 140 10.92 0.63 -12.32
C GLU A 140 9.72 1.49 -12.71
N TRP A 141 8.66 0.85 -13.22
CA TRP A 141 7.43 1.54 -13.58
C TRP A 141 6.81 2.21 -12.36
N TRP A 142 6.73 1.49 -11.23
CA TRP A 142 6.21 2.02 -9.98
C TRP A 142 6.99 3.25 -9.52
N ALA A 143 8.32 3.17 -9.52
CA ALA A 143 9.19 4.28 -9.14
C ALA A 143 8.93 5.54 -9.98
N MET A 144 8.78 5.37 -11.30
CA MET A 144 8.45 6.47 -12.21
C MET A 144 7.06 7.03 -11.94
N GLU A 145 6.07 6.16 -11.75
CA GLU A 145 4.68 6.58 -11.60
C GLU A 145 4.41 7.20 -10.22
N TYR A 146 5.12 6.76 -9.19
CA TYR A 146 4.96 7.23 -7.81
C TYR A 146 4.99 8.74 -7.72
N ASP A 147 5.96 9.38 -8.39
CA ASP A 147 6.12 10.83 -8.36
C ASP A 147 5.05 11.59 -9.15
N ARG A 148 4.52 10.99 -10.23
CA ARG A 148 3.44 11.56 -11.06
C ARG A 148 2.07 11.44 -10.38
N SER A 149 1.90 10.37 -9.61
CA SER A 149 0.61 9.96 -9.04
C SER A 149 0.53 10.05 -7.53
N ARG A 150 1.37 10.90 -6.92
CA ARG A 150 1.42 11.14 -5.47
C ARG A 150 0.04 11.42 -4.86
N ARG A 151 -0.84 12.15 -5.56
CA ARG A 151 -2.21 12.45 -5.10
C ARG A 151 -3.10 11.21 -4.96
N SER A 152 -2.86 10.18 -5.77
CA SER A 152 -3.55 8.90 -5.67
C SER A 152 -2.88 7.92 -4.72
N ILE A 153 -1.58 8.06 -4.44
CA ILE A 153 -0.80 7.08 -3.68
C ILE A 153 -0.67 7.49 -2.20
N LEU A 154 -0.22 8.71 -1.94
CA LEU A 154 0.18 9.15 -0.59
C LEU A 154 -0.96 9.13 0.45
N PRO A 155 -2.23 9.46 0.13
CA PRO A 155 -3.30 9.37 1.13
C PRO A 155 -3.47 7.94 1.66
N VAL A 156 -3.47 6.94 0.76
CA VAL A 156 -3.56 5.52 1.13
C VAL A 156 -2.28 5.05 1.82
N ALA A 157 -1.11 5.35 1.27
CA ALA A 157 0.15 4.95 1.90
C ALA A 157 0.29 5.53 3.31
N SER A 158 -0.09 6.80 3.54
CA SER A 158 -0.02 7.44 4.85
C SER A 158 -0.94 6.79 5.87
N ILE A 159 -2.19 6.46 5.51
CA ILE A 159 -3.12 5.85 6.47
C ILE A 159 -2.66 4.45 6.89
N LEU A 160 -2.10 3.67 5.95
CA LEU A 160 -1.59 2.32 6.25
C LEU A 160 -0.39 2.31 7.20
N GLN A 161 0.39 3.39 7.23
CA GLN A 161 1.56 3.52 8.11
C GLN A 161 1.20 3.89 9.56
N ARG A 162 -0.03 4.33 9.82
CA ARG A 162 -0.46 4.74 11.16
C ARG A 162 -0.87 3.51 11.99
N PRO A 163 -0.44 3.42 13.26
CA PRO A 163 -0.79 2.28 14.12
C PRO A 163 -2.27 2.28 14.52
N HIS A 164 -2.86 3.47 14.69
CA HIS A 164 -4.26 3.66 15.02
C HIS A 164 -4.85 4.75 14.12
N PHE A 165 -6.04 4.49 13.60
CA PHE A 165 -6.82 5.42 12.81
C PHE A 165 -8.30 5.15 13.00
N PHE A 166 -9.13 6.18 12.84
CA PHE A 166 -10.58 6.03 12.86
C PHE A 166 -11.09 5.50 11.51
N ALA A 167 -12.33 4.99 11.49
CA ALA A 167 -12.94 4.53 10.25
C ALA A 167 -13.12 5.69 9.26
N GLU A 168 -13.47 6.86 9.78
CA GLU A 168 -13.62 8.13 9.09
C GLU A 168 -12.31 8.55 8.40
N ASP A 169 -11.17 8.36 9.06
CA ASP A 169 -9.86 8.64 8.46
C ASP A 169 -9.61 7.79 7.22
N LYS A 170 -10.01 6.50 7.25
CA LYS A 170 -9.93 5.64 6.06
C LYS A 170 -10.83 6.16 4.95
N VAL A 171 -12.07 6.50 5.27
CA VAL A 171 -13.02 7.03 4.29
C VAL A 171 -12.45 8.28 3.63
N ILE A 172 -12.00 9.26 4.40
CA ILE A 172 -11.46 10.52 3.86
C ILE A 172 -10.22 10.27 3.00
N ASN A 173 -9.19 9.62 3.54
CA ASN A 173 -7.91 9.47 2.83
C ASN A 173 -8.05 8.59 1.58
N CYS A 174 -8.78 7.48 1.67
CA CYS A 174 -8.96 6.60 0.52
C CYS A 174 -9.88 7.22 -0.53
N SER A 175 -10.90 8.01 -0.13
CA SER A 175 -11.75 8.73 -1.08
C SER A 175 -10.96 9.76 -1.89
N MET A 176 -10.00 10.47 -1.28
CA MET A 176 -9.10 11.38 -2.03
C MET A 176 -8.32 10.64 -3.12
N SER A 177 -7.82 9.44 -2.80
CA SER A 177 -7.15 8.59 -3.79
C SER A 177 -8.11 8.13 -4.89
N ILE A 178 -9.33 7.72 -4.54
CA ILE A 178 -10.37 7.29 -5.49
C ILE A 178 -10.80 8.44 -6.41
N GLU A 179 -10.94 9.66 -5.90
CA GLU A 179 -11.24 10.83 -6.73
C GLU A 179 -10.13 11.08 -7.77
N ALA A 180 -8.86 11.01 -7.36
CA ALA A 180 -7.73 11.15 -8.27
C ALA A 180 -7.67 10.01 -9.31
N LEU A 181 -7.89 8.77 -8.89
CA LEU A 181 -7.87 7.60 -9.77
C LEU A 181 -9.04 7.61 -10.75
N GLY A 182 -10.26 7.85 -10.27
CA GLY A 182 -11.47 7.94 -11.08
C GLY A 182 -11.44 9.12 -12.06
N SER A 183 -10.77 10.21 -11.70
CA SER A 183 -10.53 11.31 -12.64
C SER A 183 -9.63 10.86 -13.80
N ASN A 184 -8.56 10.12 -13.51
CA ASN A 184 -7.61 9.62 -14.51
C ASN A 184 -8.19 8.54 -15.44
N LEU A 185 -9.19 7.78 -15.00
CA LEU A 185 -9.86 6.77 -15.85
C LEU A 185 -10.67 7.38 -17.00
N GLY A 186 -11.03 8.66 -16.92
CA GLY A 186 -11.88 9.31 -17.93
C GLY A 186 -13.32 8.81 -17.90
N ASN A 187 -14.10 9.18 -18.92
CA ASN A 187 -15.52 8.84 -18.98
C ASN A 187 -15.73 7.33 -19.10
N THR A 188 -16.59 6.79 -18.24
CA THR A 188 -16.93 5.36 -18.20
C THR A 188 -18.37 5.14 -18.63
N SER A 189 -18.63 4.06 -19.37
CA SER A 189 -19.99 3.71 -19.81
C SER A 189 -20.94 3.60 -18.61
N GLY A 190 -22.17 4.10 -18.75
CA GLY A 190 -23.18 4.05 -17.69
C GLY A 190 -23.01 5.07 -16.55
N GLU A 191 -21.99 5.95 -16.57
CA GLU A 191 -21.76 6.89 -15.46
C GLU A 191 -22.80 8.03 -15.36
N GLY A 192 -23.65 8.21 -16.37
CA GLY A 192 -24.62 9.30 -16.48
C GLY A 192 -25.43 9.59 -15.20
N PRO A 193 -25.99 8.58 -14.51
CA PRO A 193 -26.74 8.78 -13.27
C PRO A 193 -25.91 9.31 -12.07
N THR A 194 -24.58 9.29 -12.14
CA THR A 194 -23.69 9.81 -11.08
C THR A 194 -23.27 11.26 -11.31
N LEU A 195 -23.52 11.79 -12.52
CA LEU A 195 -23.19 13.17 -12.90
C LEU A 195 -24.19 14.14 -12.25
N SER A 196 -23.75 15.37 -11.98
CA SER A 196 -24.65 16.40 -11.43
C SER A 196 -24.42 17.80 -12.00
N GLY A 197 -25.38 18.68 -11.75
CA GLY A 197 -25.33 20.09 -12.15
C GLY A 197 -25.53 20.33 -13.64
N ARG A 198 -25.54 21.62 -14.02
CA ARG A 198 -25.69 22.05 -15.41
C ARG A 198 -24.46 21.63 -16.21
N GLY A 199 -24.66 20.79 -17.22
CA GLY A 199 -23.58 20.25 -18.05
C GLY A 199 -23.01 18.90 -17.60
N ALA A 200 -23.73 18.16 -16.73
CA ALA A 200 -23.43 16.77 -16.36
C ALA A 200 -21.97 16.58 -15.90
N ARG A 201 -21.58 17.31 -14.84
CA ARG A 201 -20.21 17.28 -14.32
C ARG A 201 -19.98 16.04 -13.42
N PRO A 202 -18.79 15.42 -13.48
CA PRO A 202 -18.40 14.36 -12.56
C PRO A 202 -18.50 14.80 -11.10
N THR A 203 -19.02 13.91 -10.25
CA THR A 203 -19.08 14.06 -8.80
C THR A 203 -18.19 13.04 -8.10
N THR A 204 -18.08 13.10 -6.77
CA THR A 204 -17.43 12.03 -6.00
C THR A 204 -18.06 10.66 -6.28
N SER A 205 -19.39 10.58 -6.44
CA SER A 205 -20.04 9.30 -6.81
C SER A 205 -19.63 8.83 -8.21
N THR A 206 -19.37 9.75 -9.15
CA THR A 206 -18.82 9.40 -10.47
C THR A 206 -17.45 8.76 -10.34
N TYR A 207 -16.56 9.32 -9.53
CA TYR A 207 -15.22 8.77 -9.37
C TYR A 207 -15.21 7.40 -8.68
N PHE A 208 -16.08 7.20 -7.67
CA PHE A 208 -16.31 5.87 -7.10
C PHE A 208 -16.83 4.88 -8.14
N TYR A 209 -17.83 5.26 -8.94
CA TYR A 209 -18.40 4.41 -9.97
C TYR A 209 -17.34 3.97 -10.98
N ARG A 210 -16.53 4.91 -11.50
CA ARG A 210 -15.45 4.61 -12.45
C ARG A 210 -14.47 3.59 -11.89
N VAL A 211 -14.09 3.73 -10.61
CA VAL A 211 -13.17 2.78 -9.95
C VAL A 211 -13.83 1.42 -9.74
N ILE A 212 -15.08 1.37 -9.27
CA ILE A 212 -15.83 0.12 -9.05
C ILE A 212 -16.01 -0.63 -10.38
N GLU A 213 -16.36 0.10 -11.44
CA GLU A 213 -16.55 -0.43 -12.79
C GLU A 213 -15.23 -0.97 -13.37
N ALA A 214 -14.14 -0.20 -13.27
CA ALA A 214 -12.83 -0.63 -13.77
C ALA A 214 -12.27 -1.88 -13.05
N LEU A 215 -12.68 -2.12 -11.80
CA LEU A 215 -12.29 -3.28 -11.02
C LEU A 215 -13.25 -4.48 -11.19
N ASP A 216 -14.35 -4.31 -11.92
CA ASP A 216 -15.36 -5.35 -12.16
C ASP A 216 -15.85 -6.03 -10.87
N ILE A 217 -16.09 -5.23 -9.81
CA ILE A 217 -16.55 -5.77 -8.53
C ILE A 217 -18.04 -6.11 -8.62
N ASP A 218 -18.40 -7.31 -8.17
CA ASP A 218 -19.79 -7.72 -7.97
C ASP A 218 -20.29 -7.16 -6.64
N VAL A 219 -21.28 -6.27 -6.73
CA VAL A 219 -21.86 -5.57 -5.58
C VAL A 219 -23.26 -6.09 -5.22
N SER A 220 -23.77 -7.05 -5.98
CA SER A 220 -25.16 -7.56 -5.88
C SER A 220 -25.51 -8.12 -4.50
N ALA A 221 -24.48 -8.47 -3.72
CA ALA A 221 -24.65 -8.88 -2.34
C ALA A 221 -25.24 -7.77 -1.45
N VAL A 222 -24.90 -6.50 -1.66
CA VAL A 222 -25.23 -5.41 -0.71
C VAL A 222 -25.90 -4.21 -1.37
N ALA A 223 -25.88 -4.11 -2.69
CA ALA A 223 -26.46 -3.01 -3.45
C ALA A 223 -27.17 -3.53 -4.70
N ALA A 224 -28.19 -2.81 -5.16
CA ALA A 224 -28.90 -3.16 -6.39
C ALA A 224 -27.98 -3.09 -7.63
N ASP A 225 -27.06 -2.12 -7.66
CA ASP A 225 -26.06 -1.96 -8.72
C ASP A 225 -24.82 -1.16 -8.24
N ARG A 226 -23.85 -1.01 -9.13
CA ARG A 226 -22.59 -0.27 -8.87
C ARG A 226 -22.83 1.23 -8.66
N ILE A 227 -23.91 1.79 -9.20
CA ILE A 227 -24.26 3.22 -9.06
C ILE A 227 -24.75 3.49 -7.64
N GLU A 228 -25.62 2.63 -7.11
CA GLU A 228 -26.13 2.68 -5.75
C GLU A 228 -24.98 2.61 -4.74
N LEU A 229 -24.06 1.65 -4.90
CA LEU A 229 -22.87 1.57 -4.03
C LEU A 229 -22.01 2.82 -4.15
N ALA A 230 -21.73 3.30 -5.36
CA ALA A 230 -20.92 4.50 -5.57
C ALA A 230 -21.53 5.75 -4.91
N ARG A 231 -22.86 5.89 -4.96
CA ARG A 231 -23.59 6.97 -4.28
C ARG A 231 -23.51 6.83 -2.76
N ALA A 232 -23.66 5.62 -2.22
CA ALA A 232 -23.55 5.37 -0.79
C ALA A 232 -22.17 5.73 -0.25
N MET A 233 -21.12 5.29 -0.93
CA MET A 233 -19.73 5.63 -0.60
C MET A 233 -19.48 7.14 -0.63
N ALA A 234 -19.95 7.81 -1.69
CA ALA A 234 -19.83 9.27 -1.81
C ALA A 234 -20.66 10.01 -0.76
N SER A 235 -21.84 9.51 -0.41
CA SER A 235 -22.68 10.09 0.65
C SER A 235 -21.97 10.03 1.99
N THR A 236 -21.45 8.86 2.40
CA THR A 236 -20.71 8.70 3.65
C THR A 236 -19.49 9.62 3.72
N TYR A 237 -18.68 9.67 2.65
CA TYR A 237 -17.55 10.59 2.56
C TYR A 237 -17.96 12.06 2.71
N ASN A 238 -19.00 12.48 2.01
CA ASN A 238 -19.48 13.86 2.07
C ASN A 238 -20.05 14.22 3.44
N THR A 239 -20.77 13.30 4.11
CA THR A 239 -21.27 13.52 5.47
C THR A 239 -20.12 13.70 6.46
N ILE A 240 -19.05 12.90 6.37
CA ILE A 240 -17.87 13.03 7.25
C ILE A 240 -17.13 14.35 6.97
N LYS A 241 -16.99 14.71 5.69
CA LYS A 241 -16.19 15.87 5.25
C LYS A 241 -16.84 17.22 5.55
N HIS A 242 -18.16 17.30 5.46
CA HIS A 242 -18.88 18.57 5.45
C HIS A 242 -19.65 18.80 6.76
N PRO A 243 -19.31 19.83 7.54
CA PRO A 243 -19.91 20.06 8.87
C PRO A 243 -21.40 20.43 8.81
N ASP A 244 -21.89 20.87 7.66
CA ASP A 244 -23.30 21.23 7.42
C ASP A 244 -24.20 20.01 7.13
N ARG A 245 -23.67 18.78 7.16
CA ARG A 245 -24.40 17.54 6.87
C ARG A 245 -25.05 16.88 8.09
N GLY A 246 -24.99 17.53 9.26
CA GLY A 246 -25.53 17.01 10.51
C GLY A 246 -24.52 16.17 11.28
N ASP A 247 -25.01 15.15 11.97
CA ASP A 247 -24.16 14.22 12.74
C ASP A 247 -23.32 13.32 11.81
N PHE A 248 -22.28 12.72 12.39
CA PHE A 248 -21.50 11.70 11.71
C PHE A 248 -22.38 10.51 11.27
N PRO A 249 -21.98 9.78 10.21
CA PRO A 249 -22.65 8.54 9.84
C PRO A 249 -22.66 7.55 11.01
N ASP A 250 -23.59 6.59 10.95
CA ASP A 250 -23.57 5.44 11.84
C ASP A 250 -22.19 4.75 11.82
N ALA A 251 -21.75 4.27 12.98
CA ALA A 251 -20.41 3.70 13.13
C ALA A 251 -20.17 2.53 12.17
N PHE A 252 -21.16 1.66 11.95
CA PHE A 252 -21.03 0.57 10.99
C PHE A 252 -20.93 1.09 9.55
N HIS A 253 -21.67 2.16 9.21
CA HIS A 253 -21.58 2.77 7.88
C HIS A 253 -20.18 3.31 7.61
N SER A 254 -19.59 4.03 8.58
CA SER A 254 -18.20 4.50 8.52
C SER A 254 -17.21 3.33 8.42
N ILE A 255 -17.38 2.27 9.21
CA ILE A 255 -16.50 1.09 9.21
C ILE A 255 -16.50 0.41 7.84
N TYR A 256 -17.67 0.12 7.28
CA TYR A 256 -17.77 -0.60 6.02
C TYR A 256 -17.40 0.28 4.82
N ALA A 257 -17.79 1.55 4.81
CA ALA A 257 -17.29 2.51 3.83
C ALA A 257 -15.77 2.64 3.91
N GLY A 258 -15.17 2.61 5.10
CA GLY A 258 -13.73 2.66 5.29
C GLY A 258 -13.02 1.40 4.76
N LYS A 259 -13.56 0.21 5.05
CA LYS A 259 -13.06 -1.08 4.53
C LYS A 259 -13.12 -1.12 2.99
N LEU A 260 -14.27 -0.77 2.41
CA LEU A 260 -14.47 -0.75 0.96
C LEU A 260 -13.59 0.30 0.28
N SER A 261 -13.53 1.53 0.81
CA SER A 261 -12.69 2.59 0.23
C SER A 261 -11.22 2.18 0.21
N LEU A 262 -10.73 1.56 1.28
CA LEU A 262 -9.36 1.08 1.35
C LEU A 262 -9.10 -0.04 0.33
N ALA A 263 -10.00 -1.01 0.23
CA ALA A 263 -9.88 -2.10 -0.73
C ALA A 263 -9.89 -1.58 -2.19
N LEU A 264 -10.86 -0.73 -2.53
CA LEU A 264 -10.99 -0.10 -3.83
C LEU A 264 -9.73 0.71 -4.20
N ALA A 265 -9.27 1.58 -3.30
CA ALA A 265 -8.11 2.42 -3.58
C ALA A 265 -6.84 1.58 -3.77
N ARG A 266 -6.60 0.57 -2.92
CA ARG A 266 -5.46 -0.34 -3.06
C ARG A 266 -5.48 -1.08 -4.39
N MET A 267 -6.61 -1.70 -4.74
CA MET A 267 -6.76 -2.41 -6.02
C MET A 267 -6.58 -1.47 -7.21
N ALA A 268 -7.20 -0.29 -7.19
CA ALA A 268 -7.11 0.67 -8.28
C ALA A 268 -5.71 1.27 -8.47
N ILE A 269 -4.94 1.45 -7.38
CA ILE A 269 -3.53 1.84 -7.49
C ILE A 269 -2.73 0.72 -8.14
N LEU A 270 -2.90 -0.51 -7.67
CA LEU A 270 -2.11 -1.67 -8.12
C LEU A 270 -2.46 -2.12 -9.54
N GLN A 271 -3.72 -1.96 -9.97
CA GLN A 271 -4.19 -2.26 -11.33
C GLN A 271 -3.37 -1.53 -12.41
N ARG A 272 -2.73 -0.42 -12.05
CA ARG A 272 -1.93 0.39 -12.97
C ARG A 272 -0.55 -0.20 -13.24
N LEU A 273 -0.06 -1.13 -12.40
CA LEU A 273 1.18 -1.84 -12.67
C LEU A 273 1.01 -2.70 -13.94
N PRO A 274 2.01 -2.73 -14.85
CA PRO A 274 1.87 -3.38 -16.16
C PRO A 274 1.36 -4.82 -16.13
N ASN A 275 1.74 -5.61 -15.12
CA ASN A 275 1.42 -7.03 -15.03
C ASN A 275 0.42 -7.39 -13.89
N ALA A 276 -0.21 -6.40 -13.26
CA ALA A 276 -1.04 -6.64 -12.07
C ALA A 276 -2.48 -7.08 -12.37
N GLY A 277 -2.98 -6.88 -13.59
CA GLY A 277 -4.41 -7.00 -13.90
C GLY A 277 -5.03 -8.34 -13.49
N THR A 278 -4.36 -9.46 -13.76
CA THR A 278 -4.85 -10.79 -13.38
C THR A 278 -4.94 -10.98 -11.86
N ASN A 279 -3.93 -10.51 -11.12
CA ASN A 279 -3.89 -10.64 -9.67
C ASN A 279 -4.92 -9.74 -8.98
N VAL A 280 -5.07 -8.51 -9.46
CA VAL A 280 -6.10 -7.59 -8.97
C VAL A 280 -7.50 -8.11 -9.28
N ALA A 281 -7.75 -8.61 -10.49
CA ALA A 281 -9.04 -9.20 -10.85
C ALA A 281 -9.38 -10.44 -10.00
N LYS A 282 -8.38 -11.30 -9.72
CA LYS A 282 -8.54 -12.43 -8.81
C LYS A 282 -8.86 -11.97 -7.39
N TYR A 283 -8.20 -10.93 -6.90
CA TYR A 283 -8.47 -10.37 -5.58
C TYR A 283 -9.86 -9.72 -5.50
N ALA A 284 -10.29 -8.99 -6.54
CA ALA A 284 -11.59 -8.35 -6.63
C ALA A 284 -12.75 -9.37 -6.56
N LYS A 285 -12.54 -10.56 -7.13
CA LYS A 285 -13.47 -11.71 -7.10
C LYS A 285 -13.16 -12.69 -5.95
N GLY A 286 -12.22 -12.34 -5.09
CA GLY A 286 -11.73 -13.17 -4.01
C GLY A 286 -12.57 -13.04 -2.74
N TRP A 287 -12.37 -14.00 -1.84
CA TRP A 287 -13.05 -14.07 -0.56
C TRP A 287 -12.85 -12.82 0.31
N GLN A 288 -11.77 -12.06 0.11
CA GLN A 288 -11.47 -10.85 0.87
C GLN A 288 -12.51 -9.75 0.63
N ILE A 289 -12.99 -9.61 -0.62
CA ILE A 289 -14.06 -8.67 -0.95
C ILE A 289 -15.40 -9.23 -0.53
N SER A 290 -15.67 -10.50 -0.85
CA SER A 290 -16.91 -11.17 -0.43
C SER A 290 -17.12 -11.10 1.08
N ARG A 291 -16.06 -11.30 1.88
CA ARG A 291 -16.12 -11.19 3.34
C ARG A 291 -16.54 -9.81 3.83
N ILE A 292 -16.16 -8.72 3.15
CA ILE A 292 -16.63 -7.38 3.54
C ILE A 292 -18.15 -7.31 3.35
N PHE A 293 -18.67 -7.84 2.25
CA PHE A 293 -20.11 -7.88 1.97
C PHE A 293 -20.86 -8.86 2.87
N ASP A 294 -20.28 -10.01 3.18
CA ASP A 294 -20.85 -10.97 4.12
C ASP A 294 -20.89 -10.40 5.54
N ASP A 295 -19.83 -9.72 5.99
CA ASP A 295 -19.79 -8.99 7.25
C ASP A 295 -20.86 -7.89 7.28
N MET A 296 -21.03 -7.13 6.19
CA MET A 296 -22.09 -6.13 6.07
C MET A 296 -23.47 -6.75 6.28
N LYS A 297 -23.81 -7.81 5.53
CA LYS A 297 -25.08 -8.54 5.68
C LYS A 297 -25.29 -9.06 7.09
N ALA A 298 -24.25 -9.67 7.68
CA ALA A 298 -24.32 -10.22 9.03
C ALA A 298 -24.57 -9.15 10.11
N ASN A 299 -24.26 -7.88 9.82
CA ASN A 299 -24.52 -6.74 10.70
C ASN A 299 -25.72 -5.90 10.22
N GLY A 300 -26.58 -6.45 9.34
CA GLY A 300 -27.76 -5.76 8.84
C GLY A 300 -27.45 -4.55 7.95
N ILE A 301 -26.26 -4.45 7.38
CA ILE A 301 -25.90 -3.30 6.54
C ILE A 301 -26.15 -3.61 5.07
N GLU A 302 -26.98 -2.80 4.43
CA GLU A 302 -27.25 -2.83 2.99
C GLU A 302 -27.21 -1.42 2.38
N VAL A 303 -27.23 -1.35 1.05
CA VAL A 303 -27.28 -0.10 0.29
C VAL A 303 -28.64 0.05 -0.37
N MET A 304 -29.34 1.13 -0.01
CA MET A 304 -30.62 1.50 -0.61
C MET A 304 -30.69 3.00 -0.85
N ALA A 305 -31.24 3.39 -2.00
CA ALA A 305 -31.39 4.77 -2.44
C ALA A 305 -30.07 5.58 -2.35
N GLY A 306 -28.96 4.91 -2.68
CA GLY A 306 -27.62 5.49 -2.67
C GLY A 306 -27.11 5.84 -1.28
N ARG A 307 -27.54 5.12 -0.24
CA ARG A 307 -27.07 5.28 1.15
C ARG A 307 -26.86 3.92 1.81
N PHE A 308 -25.92 3.84 2.73
CA PHE A 308 -25.88 2.73 3.67
C PHE A 308 -27.07 2.85 4.62
N ILE A 309 -27.73 1.74 4.89
CA ILE A 309 -28.80 1.64 5.86
C ILE A 309 -28.54 0.44 6.78
N SER A 310 -29.02 0.54 8.01
CA SER A 310 -29.01 -0.56 8.96
C SER A 310 -30.42 -1.14 9.02
N THR A 311 -30.56 -2.40 8.64
CA THR A 311 -31.80 -3.15 8.83
C THR A 311 -31.88 -3.62 10.28
N PRO A 312 -33.07 -3.55 10.89
CA PRO A 312 -33.30 -3.98 12.26
C PRO A 312 -33.14 -5.50 12.46
#